data_AF-A0A917XY85-F1
#
_entry.id   AF-A0A917XY85-F1
#
_cell.length_a   1.000
_cell.length_b   1.000
_cell.length_c   1.000
_cell.angle_alpha   90.00
_cell.angle_beta   90.00
_cell.angle_gamma   90.00
#
_symmetry.space_group_name_H-M   'P 1'
#
loop_
_entity.id
_entity.type
_entity.pdbx_description
1 polymer ?
#
loop_
_entity_poly.entity_id
_entity_poly.type
_entity_poly.pdbx_seq_one_letter_code
_entity_poly.pdbx_strand_id
1 'polypeptide(L)'
;MLKSERLQFRKMVESDIEKYHSWRNDFDVMKTTSPSLDLYSFDETRNFVENVILNSTSSRSYIIEESEGKRAIGVTSLTNIDTKNRNAECIIDIVKRIIGEWDTGQRL
;
A
#
# COMPACT_ATOMS: atom_id res chain seq x y z
N MET A 1 2.09 11.40 -12.61
CA MET A 1 1.19 10.39 -11.99
C MET A 1 1.29 9.12 -12.82
N LEU A 2 1.68 8.00 -12.22
CA LEU A 2 1.75 6.72 -12.93
C LEU A 2 0.32 6.17 -13.04
N LYS A 3 -0.14 5.91 -14.25
CA LYS A 3 -1.51 5.44 -14.50
C LYS A 3 -1.55 4.48 -15.68
N SER A 4 -2.48 3.54 -15.62
CA SER A 4 -2.91 2.68 -16.70
C SER A 4 -4.43 2.85 -16.90
N GLU A 5 -5.01 2.07 -17.80
CA GLU A 5 -6.46 2.03 -18.00
C GLU A 5 -7.20 1.68 -16.70
N ARG A 6 -6.66 0.75 -15.91
CA ARG A 6 -7.36 0.18 -14.74
C ARG A 6 -6.86 0.68 -13.40
N LEU A 7 -5.61 1.14 -13.32
CA LEU A 7 -4.96 1.50 -12.05
C LEU A 7 -4.28 2.86 -12.14
N GLN A 8 -4.23 3.57 -11.01
CA GLN A 8 -3.39 4.75 -10.84
C GLN A 8 -2.62 4.66 -9.53
N PHE A 9 -1.40 5.18 -9.53
CA PHE A 9 -0.56 5.25 -8.33
C PHE A 9 -0.48 6.71 -7.90
N ARG A 10 -1.02 6.98 -6.70
CA ARG A 10 -0.95 8.28 -6.06
C ARG A 10 0.10 8.24 -4.96
N LYS A 11 0.86 9.32 -4.79
CA LYS A 11 1.80 9.44 -3.67
C LYS A 11 1.03 9.25 -2.35
N MET A 12 1.58 8.43 -1.45
CA MET A 12 1.06 8.30 -0.09
C MET A 12 1.12 9.65 0.63
N VAL A 13 0.10 9.95 1.44
CA VAL A 13 0.03 11.13 2.29
C VAL A 13 -0.37 10.75 3.72
N GLU A 14 -0.28 11.68 4.66
CA GLU A 14 -0.62 11.44 6.07
C GLU A 14 -2.05 10.91 6.28
N SER A 15 -3.02 11.38 5.47
CA SER A 15 -4.39 10.87 5.55
C SER A 15 -4.55 9.39 5.16
N ASP A 16 -3.50 8.76 4.61
CA ASP A 16 -3.50 7.34 4.29
C ASP A 16 -3.03 6.47 5.49
N ILE A 17 -2.57 7.06 6.60
CA ILE A 17 -1.99 6.32 7.76
C ILE A 17 -3.00 5.31 8.34
N GLU A 18 -4.24 5.72 8.56
CA GLU A 18 -5.28 4.84 9.14
C GLU A 18 -5.57 3.65 8.23
N LYS A 19 -5.64 3.88 6.93
CA LYS A 19 -5.84 2.83 5.93
C LYS A 19 -4.62 1.90 5.83
N TYR A 20 -3.43 2.46 5.84
CA TYR A 20 -2.21 1.66 5.84
C TYR A 20 -2.07 0.82 7.11
N HIS A 21 -2.47 1.34 8.27
CA HIS A 21 -2.47 0.61 9.53
C HIS A 21 -3.34 -0.64 9.48
N SER A 22 -4.55 -0.55 8.91
CA SER A 22 -5.42 -1.72 8.77
C SER A 22 -4.80 -2.79 7.87
N TRP A 23 -4.08 -2.40 6.82
CA TRP A 23 -3.37 -3.33 5.93
C TRP A 23 -2.10 -3.90 6.55
N ARG A 24 -1.34 -3.08 7.28
CA ARG A 24 -0.08 -3.49 7.94
C ARG A 24 -0.29 -4.59 8.98
N ASN A 25 -1.46 -4.61 9.60
CA ASN A 25 -1.86 -5.64 10.55
C ASN A 25 -2.70 -6.77 9.91
N ASP A 26 -2.95 -6.72 8.59
CA ASP A 26 -3.62 -7.79 7.86
C ASP A 26 -2.58 -8.82 7.39
N PHE A 27 -2.64 -10.01 7.99
CA PHE A 27 -1.71 -11.09 7.69
C PHE A 27 -1.75 -11.53 6.22
N ASP A 28 -2.93 -11.53 5.58
CA ASP A 28 -3.04 -11.94 4.17
C ASP A 28 -2.38 -10.90 3.25
N VAL A 29 -2.39 -9.63 3.63
CA VAL A 29 -1.76 -8.54 2.88
C VAL A 29 -0.25 -8.54 3.06
N MET A 30 0.22 -8.74 4.29
CA MET A 30 1.64 -8.57 4.65
C MET A 30 2.45 -9.87 4.64
N LYS A 31 1.82 -11.02 4.34
CA LYS A 31 2.45 -12.36 4.38
C LYS A 31 3.83 -12.45 3.72
N THR A 32 4.05 -11.69 2.64
CA THR A 32 5.28 -11.75 1.83
C THR A 32 6.29 -10.65 2.17
N THR A 33 5.90 -9.62 2.93
CA THR A 33 6.66 -8.37 3.09
C THR A 33 6.92 -8.01 4.54
N SER A 34 6.10 -8.52 5.47
CA SER A 34 6.32 -8.50 6.91
C SER A 34 6.29 -9.93 7.46
N PRO A 35 7.43 -10.67 7.43
CA PRO A 35 7.49 -12.04 7.93
C PRO A 35 7.35 -12.15 9.46
N SER A 36 7.40 -11.03 10.18
CA SER A 36 7.10 -10.96 11.61
C SER A 36 5.60 -10.99 11.87
N LEU A 37 5.15 -11.86 12.78
CA LEU A 37 3.77 -11.96 13.28
C LEU A 37 3.38 -10.81 14.23
N ASP A 38 4.20 -9.76 14.32
CA ASP A 38 4.00 -8.67 15.24
C ASP A 38 2.90 -7.73 14.72
N LEU A 39 1.93 -7.45 15.58
CA LEU A 39 0.94 -6.40 15.34
C LEU A 39 1.54 -5.07 15.76
N TYR A 40 1.32 -4.05 14.94
CA TYR A 40 1.73 -2.69 15.24
C TYR A 40 0.57 -1.95 15.87
N SER A 41 0.85 -1.10 16.86
CA SER A 41 -0.07 -0.08 17.31
C SER A 41 -0.21 1.03 16.26
N PHE A 42 -1.28 1.83 16.41
CA PHE A 42 -1.51 2.95 15.51
C PHE A 42 -0.40 4.00 15.60
N ASP A 43 0.10 4.29 16.80
CA ASP A 43 1.18 5.26 17.01
C ASP A 43 2.51 4.78 16.42
N GLU A 44 2.84 3.50 16.53
CA GLU A 44 4.00 2.92 15.83
C GLU A 44 3.86 3.05 14.31
N THR A 45 2.65 2.81 13.79
CA THR A 45 2.39 2.94 12.35
C THR A 45 2.49 4.40 11.89
N ARG A 46 1.92 5.35 12.64
CA ARG A 46 2.04 6.79 12.38
C ARG A 46 3.51 7.20 12.35
N ASN A 47 4.26 6.86 13.39
CA ASN A 47 5.69 7.19 13.48
C ASN A 47 6.47 6.61 12.30
N PHE A 48 6.18 5.38 11.89
CA PHE A 48 6.80 4.77 10.72
C PHE A 48 6.45 5.50 9.42
N VAL A 49 5.17 5.81 9.18
CA VAL A 49 4.75 6.50 7.95
C VAL A 49 5.38 7.89 7.86
N GLU A 50 5.30 8.68 8.93
CA GLU A 50 5.81 10.05 8.93
C GLU A 50 7.34 10.08 8.77
N ASN A 51 8.06 9.28 9.55
CA ASN A 51 9.51 9.39 9.62
C ASN A 51 10.25 8.54 8.58
N VAL A 52 9.67 7.43 8.14
CA VAL A 52 10.32 6.47 7.24
C VAL A 52 9.72 6.47 5.84
N ILE A 53 8.39 6.61 5.70
CA ILE A 53 7.77 6.57 4.37
C ILE A 53 7.75 7.96 3.72
N LEU A 54 7.18 8.95 4.40
CA LEU A 54 6.93 10.28 3.81
C LEU A 54 8.19 11.14 3.70
N ASN A 55 9.10 10.99 4.66
CA ASN A 55 10.34 11.77 4.77
C ASN A 55 11.57 11.07 4.17
N SER A 56 11.44 9.87 3.59
CA SER A 56 12.59 9.18 3.00
C SER A 56 13.05 9.80 1.67
N THR A 57 14.37 9.90 1.53
CA THR A 57 15.06 10.33 0.30
C THR A 57 15.44 9.14 -0.59
N SER A 58 15.52 7.93 -0.03
CA SER A 58 15.88 6.68 -0.71
C SER A 58 14.69 5.75 -0.97
N SER A 59 13.48 6.18 -0.64
CA SER A 59 12.25 5.42 -0.85
C SER A 59 11.13 6.30 -1.41
N ARG A 60 10.20 5.69 -2.17
CA ARG A 60 9.00 6.31 -2.72
C ARG A 60 7.83 5.36 -2.57
N SER A 61 6.82 5.76 -1.81
CA SER A 61 5.61 4.95 -1.59
C SER A 61 4.38 5.56 -2.22
N TYR A 62 3.53 4.69 -2.77
CA TYR A 62 2.32 5.04 -3.50
C TYR A 62 1.15 4.17 -3.05
N ILE A 63 -0.02 4.78 -2.96
CA ILE A 63 -1.29 4.05 -2.88
C ILE A 63 -1.67 3.62 -4.29
N ILE A 64 -1.98 2.33 -4.44
CA ILE A 64 -2.53 1.75 -5.66
C ILE A 64 -4.04 1.93 -5.61
N GLU A 65 -4.59 2.64 -6.58
CA GLU A 65 -6.03 2.90 -6.69
C GLU A 65 -6.57 2.32 -8.00
N GLU A 66 -7.80 1.81 -8.00
CA GLU A 66 -8.56 1.57 -9.22
C GLU A 66 -8.85 2.92 -9.90
N SER A 67 -8.55 3.03 -11.19
CA SER A 67 -8.74 4.28 -11.96
C SER A 67 -10.20 4.75 -11.93
N GLU A 68 -11.13 3.80 -11.99
CA GLU A 68 -12.56 4.03 -11.83
C GLU A 68 -12.93 3.94 -10.34
N GLY A 69 -13.60 4.97 -9.82
CA GLY A 69 -14.00 5.03 -8.40
C GLY A 69 -12.89 5.38 -7.41
N LYS A 70 -11.62 5.46 -7.83
CA LYS A 70 -10.45 5.85 -6.99
C LYS A 70 -10.33 5.02 -5.71
N ARG A 71 -10.77 3.77 -5.77
CA ARG A 71 -10.74 2.87 -4.61
C ARG A 71 -9.32 2.39 -4.40
N ALA A 72 -8.78 2.62 -3.21
CA ALA A 72 -7.47 2.12 -2.82
C ALA A 72 -7.50 0.59 -2.66
N ILE A 73 -6.60 -0.12 -3.33
CA ILE A 73 -6.53 -1.59 -3.37
C ILE A 73 -5.18 -2.15 -2.94
N GLY A 74 -4.25 -1.30 -2.52
CA GLY A 74 -2.94 -1.72 -2.07
C GLY A 74 -1.96 -0.57 -1.93
N VAL A 75 -0.72 -0.92 -1.63
CA VAL A 75 0.41 -0.02 -1.52
C VAL A 75 1.59 -0.61 -2.27
N THR A 76 2.39 0.25 -2.88
CA THR A 76 3.68 -0.15 -3.44
C THR A 76 4.75 0.85 -3.04
N SER A 77 5.98 0.36 -2.88
CA SER A 77 7.13 1.20 -2.64
C SER A 77 8.32 0.77 -3.48
N LEU A 78 9.05 1.76 -3.99
CA LEU A 78 10.46 1.58 -4.31
C LEU A 78 11.26 1.94 -3.06
N THR A 79 12.10 1.05 -2.58
CA THR A 79 12.97 1.27 -1.42
C THR A 79 14.42 0.99 -1.77
N ASN A 80 15.35 1.43 -0.93
CA ASN A 80 16.79 1.28 -1.15
C ASN A 80 17.21 1.77 -2.54
N ILE A 81 16.65 2.90 -2.99
CA ILE A 81 16.94 3.47 -4.31
C ILE A 81 18.40 3.95 -4.33
N ASP A 82 19.23 3.26 -5.11
CA ASP A 82 20.60 3.64 -5.41
C ASP A 82 20.67 4.20 -6.84
N THR A 83 20.68 5.53 -6.94
CA THR A 83 20.75 6.23 -8.22
C THR A 83 22.10 6.09 -8.91
N LYS A 84 23.18 5.83 -8.15
CA LYS A 84 24.53 5.64 -8.70
C LYS A 84 24.63 4.28 -9.39
N ASN A 85 24.15 3.23 -8.73
CA ASN A 85 24.19 1.87 -9.24
C ASN A 85 22.96 1.49 -10.07
N ARG A 86 21.95 2.37 -10.13
CA ARG A 86 20.70 2.21 -10.90
C ARG A 86 19.91 0.98 -10.49
N ASN A 87 19.79 0.76 -9.18
CA ASN A 87 18.97 -0.31 -8.62
C ASN A 87 18.04 0.22 -7.52
N ALA A 88 17.02 -0.58 -7.22
CA ALA A 88 16.07 -0.35 -6.14
C ALA A 88 15.37 -1.68 -5.84
N GLU A 89 14.79 -1.79 -4.66
CA GLU A 89 13.87 -2.86 -4.30
C GLU A 89 12.43 -2.41 -4.54
N CYS A 90 11.60 -3.30 -5.08
CA CYS A 90 10.19 -3.03 -5.31
C CYS A 90 9.35 -3.92 -4.39
N ILE A 91 8.47 -3.29 -3.61
CA ILE A 91 7.54 -3.94 -2.71
C ILE A 91 6.13 -3.65 -3.22
N ILE A 92 5.28 -4.67 -3.28
CA ILE A 92 3.89 -4.57 -3.71
C ILE A 92 3.04 -5.38 -2.74
N ASP A 93 2.18 -4.68 -2.00
CA ASP A 93 1.20 -5.28 -1.10
C ASP A 93 -0.19 -5.03 -1.69
N ILE A 94 -0.85 -6.11 -2.11
CA ILE A 94 -2.19 -6.06 -2.69
C ILE A 94 -3.20 -6.52 -1.65
N VAL A 95 -4.20 -5.68 -1.40
CA VAL A 95 -5.26 -6.00 -0.46
C VAL A 95 -6.28 -6.89 -1.16
N LYS A 96 -6.58 -8.02 -0.53
CA LYS A 96 -7.60 -8.93 -1.06
C LYS A 96 -8.94 -8.21 -1.12
N ARG A 97 -9.57 -8.21 -2.29
CA ARG A 97 -10.92 -7.68 -2.46
C ARG A 97 -11.86 -8.54 -1.61
N ILE A 98 -12.54 -7.94 -0.63
CA ILE A 98 -13.74 -8.55 -0.04
C ILE A 98 -14.81 -8.51 -1.13
N ILE A 99 -15.04 -9.65 -1.77
CA ILE A 99 -16.22 -9.86 -2.62
C ILE A 99 -17.37 -10.08 -1.64
N GLY A 100 -18.25 -9.08 -1.45
CA GLY A 100 -19.27 -9.22 -0.41
C GLY A 100 -20.38 -8.17 -0.27
N GLU A 101 -20.38 -7.03 -0.98
CA GLU A 101 -21.49 -6.06 -0.81
C GLU A 101 -22.52 -6.01 -1.95
N TRP A 102 -22.35 -6.78 -3.05
CA TRP A 102 -23.37 -6.85 -4.12
C TRP A 102 -23.42 -8.20 -4.86
N ASP A 103 -23.20 -9.34 -4.19
CA ASP A 103 -23.54 -10.65 -4.77
C ASP A 103 -24.81 -11.20 -4.11
N THR A 104 -25.90 -10.42 -4.18
CA THR A 104 -27.25 -10.99 -4.09
C THR A 104 -27.47 -11.76 -5.37
N GLY A 105 -27.03 -13.02 -5.37
CA GLY A 105 -27.09 -13.92 -6.51
C GLY A 105 -28.45 -13.90 -7.20
N GLN A 106 -28.53 -13.17 -8.31
CA GLN A 106 -29.46 -13.40 -9.40
C GLN A 106 -28.66 -13.28 -10.69
N ARG A 107 -28.13 -14.42 -11.14
CA ARG A 107 -27.83 -14.62 -12.56
C ARG A 107 -29.16 -14.79 -13.29
N LEU A 108 -29.46 -13.88 -14.22
CA LEU A 108 -30.40 -14.10 -15.30
C LEU A 108 -29.87 -15.16 -16.27
#